data_AF-X6CPX5-F1
#
_entry.id   AF-X6CPX5-F1
#
_cell.length_a   1.000
_cell.length_b   1.000
_cell.length_c   1.000
_cell.angle_alpha   90.00
_cell.angle_beta   90.00
_cell.angle_gamma   90.00
#
_symmetry.space_group_name_H-M   'P 1'
#
loop_
_entity.id
_entity.type
_entity.pdbx_description
1 polymer ?
#
loop_
_entity_poly.entity_id
_entity_poly.type
_entity_poly.pdbx_seq_one_letter_code
_entity_poly.pdbx_strand_id
1 'polypeptide(L)'
;MLPAVNYTRAADRAIVWKLPVYNTVHHILTNPIYAGAYAFGRTCSKVTLEAGRKRILRGIRRDRADWGEVLLIDHHEGYLSWHDFERNQRLITDNATSKGLVPRGALRRGELLLGGLLRCGHCGRKLHVSYSGSNGNTGRYHCRGAQVNHGTDPCIGFGSLRVDQAVSAEVLQRLQPLGMEAAIKAIETSTVQAGEKRRHVELALEQARYEAAHARRQYDAVDPDNRLVAGELERRWNAALVAVRERQDELDALDRHKPEALGEEERRSLLAWAPISNWHGIMPTPPPPRASGSSVP
;
A
#
# COMPACT_ATOMS: atom_id res chain seq x y z
N MET A 1 6.38 -7.55 20.98
CA MET A 1 7.48 -7.71 21.96
C MET A 1 8.51 -8.66 21.37
N LEU A 2 9.80 -8.50 21.68
CA LEU A 2 10.87 -9.45 21.31
C LEU A 2 11.39 -10.19 22.55
N PRO A 3 11.72 -11.48 22.43
CA PRO A 3 12.31 -12.22 23.53
C PRO A 3 13.73 -11.73 23.79
N ALA A 4 14.07 -11.51 25.06
CA ALA A 4 15.39 -11.12 25.52
C ALA A 4 15.81 -12.03 26.69
N VAL A 5 17.06 -12.48 26.69
CA VAL A 5 17.60 -13.26 27.81
C VAL A 5 18.03 -12.28 28.90
N ASN A 6 17.45 -12.40 30.09
CA ASN A 6 17.91 -11.66 31.26
C ASN A 6 18.88 -12.53 32.04
N TYR A 7 20.07 -11.99 32.33
CA TYR A 7 21.05 -12.64 33.18
C TYR A 7 20.90 -12.08 34.59
N THR A 8 20.25 -12.84 35.48
CA THR A 8 20.27 -12.54 36.91
C THR A 8 21.61 -12.98 37.52
N ARG A 9 21.98 -12.37 38.65
CA ARG A 9 23.24 -12.68 39.37
C ARG A 9 23.31 -14.12 39.88
N ALA A 10 22.17 -14.77 40.10
CA ALA A 10 22.04 -16.21 40.21
C ALA A 10 21.73 -16.76 38.81
N ALA A 11 22.46 -17.79 38.39
CA ALA A 11 22.65 -18.24 37.01
C ALA A 11 21.41 -18.77 36.25
N ASP A 12 20.19 -18.35 36.61
CA ASP A 12 18.98 -18.67 35.89
C ASP A 12 18.79 -17.76 34.68
N ARG A 13 18.71 -18.39 33.49
CA ARG A 13 18.41 -17.72 32.23
C ARG A 13 16.90 -17.57 32.10
N ALA A 14 16.37 -16.40 32.45
CA ALA A 14 14.96 -16.09 32.24
C ALA A 14 14.73 -15.41 30.87
N ILE A 15 13.83 -15.95 30.06
CA ILE A 15 13.37 -15.28 28.83
C ILE A 15 12.30 -14.26 29.21
N VAL A 16 12.56 -12.99 28.91
CA VAL A 16 11.62 -11.90 29.15
C VAL A 16 11.24 -11.23 27.84
N TRP A 17 9.97 -10.87 27.70
CA TRP A 17 9.46 -10.18 26.52
C TRP A 17 9.63 -8.67 26.70
N LYS A 18 10.42 -8.03 25.83
CA LYS A 18 10.70 -6.59 25.88
C LYS A 18 10.19 -5.89 24.63
N LEU A 19 10.04 -4.57 24.70
CA LEU A 19 9.78 -3.78 23.51
C LEU A 19 10.95 -3.91 22.52
N PRO A 20 10.69 -4.08 21.22
CA PRO A 20 11.74 -4.15 20.21
C PRO A 20 12.53 -2.83 20.17
N VAL A 21 13.86 -2.91 20.24
CA VAL A 21 14.74 -1.76 20.06
C VAL A 21 15.27 -1.76 18.63
N TYR A 22 15.42 -0.57 18.02
CA TYR A 22 15.82 -0.41 16.62
C TYR A 22 17.05 -1.26 16.24
N ASN A 23 18.12 -1.21 17.04
CA ASN A 23 19.34 -1.96 16.75
C ASN A 23 19.09 -3.47 16.68
N THR A 24 18.29 -4.03 17.59
CA THR A 24 17.94 -5.45 17.61
C THR A 24 17.17 -5.84 16.35
N VAL A 25 16.15 -5.06 15.99
CA VAL A 25 15.35 -5.30 14.77
C VAL A 25 16.22 -5.19 13.52
N HIS A 26 17.04 -4.14 13.42
CA HIS A 26 17.97 -3.95 12.31
C HIS A 26 18.99 -5.10 12.20
N HIS A 27 19.50 -5.62 13.32
CA HIS A 27 20.38 -6.79 13.33
C HIS A 27 19.68 -8.05 12.81
N ILE A 28 18.42 -8.28 13.20
CA ILE A 28 17.62 -9.41 12.69
C ILE A 28 17.45 -9.27 11.17
N LEU A 29 16.97 -8.11 10.71
CA LEU A 29 16.67 -7.88 9.29
C LEU A 29 17.91 -7.91 8.38
N THR A 30 19.10 -7.61 8.92
CA THR A 30 20.36 -7.59 8.14
C THR A 30 21.20 -8.85 8.27
N ASN A 31 20.73 -9.87 9.00
CA ASN A 31 21.45 -11.12 9.21
C ASN A 31 20.95 -12.21 8.25
N PRO A 32 21.79 -12.75 7.34
CA PRO A 32 21.41 -13.75 6.35
C PRO A 32 20.92 -15.08 6.93
N ILE A 33 21.21 -15.36 8.21
CA ILE A 33 20.73 -16.57 8.90
C ILE A 33 19.20 -16.66 8.85
N TYR A 34 18.49 -15.55 9.00
CA TYR A 34 17.02 -15.57 8.93
C TYR A 34 16.48 -15.89 7.53
N ALA A 35 17.35 -15.88 6.53
CA ALA A 35 17.03 -16.21 5.14
C ALA A 35 17.61 -17.57 4.71
N GLY A 36 17.94 -18.44 5.67
CA GLY A 36 18.48 -19.78 5.40
C GLY A 36 19.95 -19.78 4.98
N ALA A 37 20.61 -18.63 4.95
CA ALA A 37 21.97 -18.51 4.44
C ALA A 37 23.02 -18.37 5.54
N TYR A 38 24.11 -19.12 5.39
CA TYR A 38 25.28 -19.02 6.25
C TYR A 38 26.34 -18.14 5.60
N ALA A 39 26.85 -17.15 6.34
CA ALA A 39 27.87 -16.23 5.87
C ALA A 39 28.99 -16.05 6.90
N PHE A 40 30.23 -16.36 6.49
CA PHE A 40 31.43 -16.15 7.30
C PHE A 40 32.22 -14.93 6.82
N GLY A 41 33.09 -14.37 7.67
CA GLY A 41 33.95 -13.25 7.28
C GLY A 41 33.24 -11.89 7.12
N ARG A 42 32.02 -11.73 7.63
CA ARG A 42 31.20 -10.50 7.51
C ARG A 42 31.83 -9.23 8.09
N THR A 43 32.89 -9.36 8.90
CA THR A 43 33.65 -8.27 9.49
C THR A 43 35.14 -8.50 9.33
N CYS A 44 35.90 -7.45 9.01
CA CYS A 44 37.35 -7.48 8.91
C CYS A 44 38.01 -6.49 9.90
N SER A 45 39.34 -6.56 9.98
CA SER A 45 40.16 -5.57 10.69
C SER A 45 40.97 -4.78 9.67
N LYS A 46 40.91 -3.45 9.72
CA LYS A 46 41.75 -2.57 8.88
C LYS A 46 42.86 -1.99 9.74
N VAL A 47 44.09 -2.08 9.24
CA VAL A 47 45.24 -1.44 9.86
C VAL A 47 45.50 -0.12 9.14
N THR A 48 45.50 0.97 9.89
CA THR A 48 45.86 2.31 9.40
C THR A 48 47.06 2.84 10.17
N LEU A 49 47.95 3.54 9.49
CA LEU A 49 49.04 4.28 10.12
C LEU A 49 48.58 5.73 10.31
N GLU A 50 48.40 6.15 11.57
CA GLU A 50 48.04 7.52 11.94
C GLU A 50 49.20 8.12 12.73
N ALA A 51 49.76 9.25 12.26
CA ALA A 51 50.91 9.92 12.89
C ALA A 51 52.10 8.99 13.22
N GLY A 52 52.43 8.06 12.29
CA GLY A 52 53.53 7.12 12.46
C GLY A 52 53.26 5.94 13.42
N ARG A 53 52.04 5.82 13.98
CA ARG A 53 51.65 4.71 14.86
C ARG A 53 50.64 3.80 14.19
N LYS A 54 50.81 2.48 14.38
CA LYS A 54 49.89 1.45 13.90
C LYS A 54 48.59 1.50 14.70
N ARG A 55 47.47 1.79 14.03
CA ARG A 55 46.11 1.72 14.58
C ARG A 55 45.37 0.57 13.92
N ILE A 56 44.80 -0.33 14.72
CA ILE A 56 44.00 -1.46 14.22
C ILE A 56 42.53 -1.17 14.51
N LEU A 57 41.74 -0.96 13.46
CA LEU A 57 40.30 -0.83 13.52
C LEU A 57 39.68 -2.20 13.28
N ARG A 58 39.15 -2.82 14.34
CA ARG A 58 38.49 -4.14 14.28
C ARG A 58 36.98 -3.98 14.12
N GLY A 59 36.32 -5.00 13.55
CA GLY A 59 34.86 -5.04 13.45
C GLY A 59 34.26 -4.21 12.31
N ILE A 60 35.08 -3.86 11.32
CA ILE A 60 34.59 -3.15 10.12
C ILE A 60 33.74 -4.12 9.31
N ARG A 61 32.48 -3.75 9.07
CA ARG A 61 31.57 -4.58 8.27
C ARG A 61 32.02 -4.56 6.82
N ARG A 62 32.23 -5.75 6.24
CA ARG A 62 32.56 -5.92 4.82
C ARG A 62 31.31 -5.69 3.97
N ASP A 63 31.51 -5.20 2.74
CA ASP A 63 30.44 -5.18 1.76
C ASP A 63 29.97 -6.60 1.50
N ARG A 64 28.70 -6.76 1.12
CA ARG A 64 28.12 -8.07 0.80
C ARG A 64 28.83 -8.74 -0.38
N ALA A 65 29.33 -7.97 -1.34
CA ALA A 65 30.15 -8.50 -2.44
C ALA A 65 31.44 -9.16 -1.92
N ASP A 66 31.97 -8.68 -0.79
CA ASP A 66 33.19 -9.18 -0.16
C ASP A 66 32.94 -10.31 0.85
N TRP A 67 31.71 -10.81 0.97
CA TRP A 67 31.40 -12.00 1.78
C TRP A 67 31.86 -13.30 1.09
N GLY A 68 32.41 -13.20 -0.12
CA GLY A 68 32.67 -14.28 -1.06
C GLY A 68 33.62 -15.40 -0.62
N GLU A 69 34.19 -15.36 0.58
CA GLU A 69 34.96 -16.50 1.10
C GLU A 69 34.06 -17.65 1.58
N VAL A 70 32.85 -17.38 2.12
CA VAL A 70 31.81 -18.38 2.41
C VAL A 70 30.43 -17.70 2.50
N LEU A 71 29.64 -17.75 1.43
CA LEU A 71 28.19 -17.49 1.46
C LEU A 71 27.46 -18.72 0.92
N LEU A 72 26.83 -19.47 1.82
CA LEU A 72 26.08 -20.67 1.50
C LEU A 72 24.59 -20.33 1.59
N ILE A 73 23.96 -20.15 0.45
CA ILE A 73 22.50 -19.97 0.33
C ILE A 73 21.85 -21.35 0.53
N ASP A 74 20.67 -21.39 1.15
CA ASP A 74 19.92 -22.62 1.44
C ASP A 74 20.66 -23.63 2.33
N HIS A 75 21.50 -23.13 3.25
CA HIS A 75 22.18 -23.95 4.27
C HIS A 75 21.19 -24.57 5.28
N HIS A 76 20.09 -23.89 5.58
CA HIS A 76 19.05 -24.33 6.49
C HIS A 76 17.71 -23.67 6.15
N GLU A 77 16.63 -24.14 6.76
CA GLU A 77 15.32 -23.51 6.61
C GLU A 77 15.35 -22.08 7.19
N GLY A 78 15.13 -21.09 6.31
CA GLY A 78 15.03 -19.69 6.70
C GLY A 78 13.61 -19.31 7.12
N TYR A 79 13.50 -18.31 7.99
CA TYR A 79 12.22 -17.67 8.31
C TYR A 79 11.64 -16.86 7.14
N LEU A 80 12.49 -16.50 6.18
CA LEU A 80 12.12 -15.86 4.92
C LEU A 80 12.96 -16.44 3.77
N SER A 81 12.47 -16.30 2.53
CA SER A 81 13.23 -16.71 1.36
C SER A 81 14.47 -15.83 1.17
N TRP A 82 15.50 -16.36 0.48
CA TRP A 82 16.66 -15.57 0.11
C TRP A 82 16.28 -14.35 -0.74
N HIS A 83 15.35 -14.51 -1.69
CA HIS A 83 14.83 -13.42 -2.51
C HIS A 83 14.18 -12.31 -1.67
N ASP A 84 13.36 -12.66 -0.68
CA ASP A 84 12.73 -11.67 0.21
C ASP A 84 13.77 -10.94 1.07
N PHE A 85 14.82 -11.64 1.50
CA PHE A 85 15.93 -11.03 2.22
C PHE A 85 16.65 -10.00 1.35
N GLU A 86 16.93 -10.33 0.09
CA GLU A 86 17.55 -9.39 -0.85
C GLU A 86 16.68 -8.17 -1.12
N ARG A 87 15.37 -8.36 -1.25
CA ARG A 87 14.41 -7.26 -1.35
C ARG A 87 14.47 -6.37 -0.10
N ASN A 88 14.45 -6.96 1.10
CA ASN A 88 14.49 -6.21 2.36
C ASN A 88 15.80 -5.42 2.52
N GLN A 89 16.94 -6.00 2.13
CA GLN A 89 18.24 -5.33 2.16
C GLN A 89 18.31 -4.13 1.20
N ARG A 90 17.70 -4.24 0.02
CA ARG A 90 17.53 -3.11 -0.92
C ARG A 90 16.68 -2.02 -0.29
N LEU A 91 15.52 -2.35 0.26
CA LEU A 91 14.64 -1.39 0.94
C LEU A 91 15.34 -0.67 2.10
N ILE A 92 16.08 -1.38 2.95
CA ILE A 92 16.84 -0.77 4.06
C ILE A 92 17.90 0.19 3.53
N THR A 93 18.57 -0.17 2.43
CA THR A 93 19.59 0.66 1.79
C THR A 93 18.96 1.91 1.17
N ASP A 94 17.88 1.75 0.41
CA ASP A 94 17.15 2.85 -0.21
C ASP A 94 16.57 3.80 0.83
N ASN A 95 16.11 3.28 1.97
CA ASN A 95 15.58 4.05 3.08
C ASN A 95 16.66 4.79 3.88
N ALA A 96 17.93 4.38 3.77
CA ALA A 96 19.02 4.97 4.54
C ALA A 96 19.26 6.44 4.12
N THR A 97 18.96 7.36 5.03
CA THR A 97 19.07 8.80 4.75
C THR A 97 20.53 9.27 4.64
N SER A 98 21.47 8.55 5.27
CA SER A 98 22.85 9.02 5.51
C SER A 98 23.95 8.32 4.70
N LYS A 99 23.61 7.41 3.76
CA LYS A 99 24.59 6.59 3.02
C LYS A 99 24.88 7.08 1.59
N GLY A 100 25.18 8.36 1.42
CA GLY A 100 25.73 8.91 0.17
C GLY A 100 24.72 9.50 -0.82
N LEU A 101 25.11 9.59 -2.10
CA LEU A 101 24.38 10.33 -3.16
C LEU A 101 23.13 9.61 -3.69
N VAL A 102 23.03 8.29 -3.51
CA VAL A 102 22.08 7.44 -4.26
C VAL A 102 20.75 7.11 -3.54
N PRO A 103 20.67 6.87 -2.22
CA PRO A 103 19.46 6.28 -1.63
C PRO A 103 18.29 7.29 -1.57
N ARG A 104 17.07 6.82 -1.88
CA ARG A 104 15.84 7.65 -1.95
C ARG A 104 15.41 8.23 -0.59
N GLY A 105 15.83 7.60 0.51
CA GLY A 105 15.37 7.90 1.87
C GLY A 105 14.03 7.23 2.18
N ALA A 106 13.75 7.01 3.47
CA ALA A 106 12.46 6.48 3.91
C ALA A 106 11.35 7.52 3.75
N LEU A 107 10.15 7.06 3.39
CA LEU A 107 8.92 7.86 3.51
C LEU A 107 8.75 8.26 4.98
N ARG A 108 8.64 9.57 5.24
CA ARG A 108 8.42 10.11 6.58
C ARG A 108 6.99 10.63 6.69
N ARG A 109 6.41 10.53 7.89
CA ARG A 109 5.13 11.20 8.17
C ARG A 109 5.33 12.71 8.10
N GLY A 110 4.44 13.40 7.39
CA GLY A 110 4.51 14.85 7.18
C GLY A 110 3.73 15.31 5.95
N GLU A 111 3.39 16.59 5.90
CA GLU A 111 2.63 17.20 4.79
C GLU A 111 3.52 17.63 3.62
N LEU A 112 4.84 17.69 3.81
CA LEU A 112 5.77 18.01 2.71
C LEU A 112 6.03 16.81 1.80
N LEU A 113 5.68 16.95 0.53
CA LEU A 113 5.72 15.89 -0.47
C LEU A 113 7.15 15.38 -0.76
N LEU A 114 8.13 16.27 -0.75
CA LEU A 114 9.48 16.02 -1.26
C LEU A 114 10.50 15.79 -0.14
N GLY A 115 10.01 15.50 1.07
CA GLY A 115 10.84 15.22 2.24
C GLY A 115 11.80 14.05 2.00
N GLY A 116 13.10 14.31 2.05
CA GLY A 116 14.14 13.30 1.85
C GLY A 116 14.52 13.02 0.39
N LEU A 117 13.79 13.59 -0.58
CA LEU A 117 14.04 13.46 -2.02
C LEU A 117 14.94 14.58 -2.56
N LEU A 118 14.79 15.81 -2.05
CA LEU A 118 15.51 16.97 -2.57
C LEU A 118 16.99 16.98 -2.14
N ARG A 119 17.85 17.44 -3.05
CA ARG A 119 19.29 17.70 -2.81
C ARG A 119 19.64 19.14 -3.14
N CYS A 120 20.62 19.67 -2.42
CA CYS A 120 21.08 21.03 -2.58
C CYS A 120 21.96 21.13 -3.83
N GLY A 121 21.62 22.02 -4.75
CA GLY A 121 22.43 22.28 -5.95
C GLY A 121 23.83 22.85 -5.65
N HIS A 122 24.02 23.52 -4.50
CA HIS A 122 25.33 24.09 -4.14
C HIS A 122 26.29 23.06 -3.54
N CYS A 123 25.80 22.16 -2.68
CA CYS A 123 26.68 21.27 -1.90
C CYS A 123 26.33 19.77 -1.98
N GLY A 124 25.32 19.38 -2.78
CA GLY A 124 24.91 17.99 -3.03
C GLY A 124 24.25 17.26 -1.85
N ARG A 125 24.20 17.88 -0.65
CA ARG A 125 23.60 17.29 0.56
C ARG A 125 22.08 17.26 0.44
N LYS A 126 21.45 16.27 1.08
CA LYS A 126 19.98 16.16 1.15
C LYS A 126 19.41 17.34 1.92
N LEU A 127 18.26 17.84 1.46
CA LEU A 127 17.51 18.85 2.19
C LEU A 127 16.75 18.18 3.34
N HIS A 128 16.73 18.89 4.45
CA HIS A 128 15.91 18.57 5.60
C HIS A 128 14.61 19.36 5.53
N VAL A 129 13.59 18.85 6.22
CA VAL A 129 12.29 19.48 6.35
C VAL A 129 12.18 20.09 7.74
N SER A 130 11.71 21.33 7.81
CA SER A 130 11.25 21.96 9.05
C SER A 130 9.83 22.43 8.87
N TYR A 131 9.07 22.33 9.96
CA TYR A 131 7.76 22.94 10.09
C TYR A 131 7.88 24.20 10.94
N SER A 132 7.13 25.23 10.59
CA SER A 132 7.10 26.53 11.25
C SER A 132 5.67 27.09 11.30
N GLY A 133 5.49 28.22 12.01
CA GLY A 133 4.18 28.83 12.25
C GLY A 133 3.55 28.39 13.58
N SER A 134 2.54 29.14 14.03
CA SER A 134 1.86 28.92 15.33
C SER A 134 1.32 27.50 15.51
N ASN A 135 0.93 26.85 14.41
CA ASN A 135 0.39 25.49 14.41
C ASN A 135 1.27 24.46 13.66
N GLY A 136 2.52 24.82 13.30
CA GLY A 136 3.39 23.93 12.52
C GLY A 136 2.96 23.69 11.07
N ASN A 137 2.04 24.50 10.53
CA ASN A 137 1.43 24.30 9.20
C ASN A 137 2.28 24.82 8.03
N THR A 138 3.43 25.46 8.29
CA THR A 138 4.28 26.01 7.22
C THR A 138 5.54 25.18 7.04
N GLY A 139 5.51 24.33 6.02
CA GLY A 139 6.65 23.52 5.60
C GLY A 139 7.76 24.30 4.90
N ARG A 140 9.01 23.97 5.21
CA ARG A 140 10.21 24.53 4.56
C ARG A 140 11.24 23.43 4.31
N TYR A 141 11.85 23.48 3.14
CA TYR A 141 13.04 22.71 2.81
C TYR A 141 14.29 23.53 3.09
N HIS A 142 15.30 22.94 3.73
CA HIS A 142 16.56 23.62 4.01
C HIS A 142 17.75 22.67 3.99
N CYS A 143 18.88 23.16 3.50
CA CYS A 143 20.15 22.46 3.53
C CYS A 143 20.94 22.85 4.77
N ARG A 144 20.82 22.03 5.83
CA ARG A 144 21.53 22.21 7.11
C ARG A 144 22.63 21.17 7.38
N GLY A 145 22.93 20.30 6.43
CA GLY A 145 23.88 19.20 6.67
C GLY A 145 25.29 19.67 7.06
N ALA A 146 25.78 20.79 6.52
CA ALA A 146 27.07 21.36 6.93
C ALA A 146 26.99 22.03 8.32
N GLN A 147 25.93 22.79 8.58
CA GLN A 147 25.67 23.38 9.89
C GLN A 147 25.57 22.34 11.01
N VAL A 148 24.83 21.25 10.80
CA VAL A 148 24.64 20.19 11.82
C VAL A 148 25.94 19.44 12.09
N ASN A 149 26.75 19.15 11.07
CA ASN A 149 27.95 18.33 11.22
C ASN A 149 29.20 19.13 11.57
N HIS A 150 29.25 20.42 11.20
CA HIS A 150 30.46 21.23 11.25
C HIS A 150 30.24 22.64 11.81
N GLY A 151 29.03 23.00 12.24
CA GLY A 151 28.74 24.30 12.84
C GLY A 151 28.80 25.48 11.87
N THR A 152 28.82 25.24 10.56
CA THR A 152 28.89 26.30 9.54
C THR A 152 27.56 27.05 9.37
N ASP A 153 27.59 28.14 8.61
CA ASP A 153 26.38 28.82 8.17
C ASP A 153 25.43 27.92 7.36
N PRO A 154 24.11 28.17 7.40
CA PRO A 154 23.12 27.44 6.61
C PRO A 154 23.32 27.71 5.11
N CYS A 155 23.14 26.67 4.29
CA CYS A 155 23.44 26.76 2.85
C CYS A 155 22.32 27.39 2.02
N ILE A 156 21.17 26.72 1.90
CA ILE A 156 19.97 27.23 1.21
C ILE A 156 18.72 26.81 1.97
N GLY A 157 17.63 27.55 1.83
CA GLY A 157 16.32 27.10 2.31
C GLY A 157 15.16 27.89 1.73
N PHE A 158 14.06 27.20 1.44
CA PHE A 158 12.89 27.76 0.74
C PHE A 158 11.59 27.07 1.20
N GLY A 159 10.48 27.81 1.13
CA GLY A 159 9.16 27.29 1.51
C GLY A 159 8.67 26.18 0.58
N SER A 160 7.89 25.24 1.12
CA SER A 160 7.47 24.05 0.37
C SER A 160 6.43 24.33 -0.71
N LEU A 161 5.49 25.24 -0.46
CA LEU A 161 4.27 25.45 -1.25
C LEU A 161 4.49 25.44 -2.77
N ARG A 162 5.37 26.31 -3.28
CA ARG A 162 5.59 26.46 -4.72
C ARG A 162 6.26 25.24 -5.35
N VAL A 163 7.19 24.63 -4.64
CA VAL A 163 7.96 23.49 -5.15
C VAL A 163 7.10 22.23 -5.13
N ASP A 164 6.37 22.00 -4.05
CA ASP A 164 5.45 20.86 -3.93
C ASP A 164 4.33 20.97 -4.96
N GLN A 165 3.76 22.16 -5.17
CA GLN A 165 2.75 22.39 -6.21
C GLN A 165 3.30 22.14 -7.62
N ALA A 166 4.49 22.67 -7.94
CA ALA A 166 5.09 22.48 -9.26
C ALA A 166 5.38 21.00 -9.56
N VAL A 167 5.96 20.28 -8.58
CA VAL A 167 6.24 18.84 -8.75
C VAL A 167 4.95 18.03 -8.81
N SER A 168 3.95 18.36 -7.98
CA SER A 168 2.65 17.68 -8.02
C SER A 168 1.97 17.87 -9.37
N ALA A 169 1.97 19.09 -9.92
CA ALA A 169 1.40 19.39 -11.22
C ALA A 169 2.06 18.58 -12.33
N GLU A 170 3.39 18.52 -12.37
CA GLU A 170 4.13 17.74 -13.35
C GLU A 170 3.82 16.24 -13.24
N VAL A 171 3.85 15.69 -12.02
CA VAL A 171 3.55 14.27 -11.77
C VAL A 171 2.13 13.94 -12.22
N LEU A 172 1.15 14.76 -11.85
CA LEU A 172 -0.24 14.56 -12.25
C LEU A 172 -0.42 14.69 -13.76
N GLN A 173 0.23 15.65 -14.41
CA GLN A 173 0.19 15.79 -15.87
C GLN A 173 0.72 14.55 -16.58
N ARG A 174 1.81 13.94 -16.07
CA ARG A 174 2.35 12.69 -16.65
C ARG A 174 1.48 11.46 -16.37
N LEU A 175 0.80 11.43 -15.23
CA LEU A 175 -0.05 10.31 -14.83
C LEU A 175 -1.49 10.41 -15.35
N GLN A 176 -1.94 11.60 -15.75
CA GLN A 176 -3.31 11.84 -16.19
C GLN A 176 -3.77 10.89 -17.31
N PRO A 177 -2.98 10.61 -18.38
CA PRO A 177 -3.42 9.68 -19.43
C PRO A 177 -3.73 8.29 -18.87
N LEU A 178 -2.88 7.78 -17.98
CA LEU A 178 -3.07 6.49 -17.33
C LEU A 178 -4.30 6.47 -16.41
N GLY A 179 -4.57 7.59 -15.72
CA GLY A 179 -5.76 7.75 -14.89
C GLY A 179 -7.06 7.71 -15.70
N MET A 180 -7.08 8.37 -16.86
CA MET A 180 -8.25 8.38 -17.74
C MET A 180 -8.47 7.03 -18.42
N GLU A 181 -7.40 6.39 -18.91
CA GLU A 181 -7.47 5.04 -19.47
C GLU A 181 -7.99 4.04 -18.43
N ALA A 182 -7.50 4.11 -17.18
CA ALA A 182 -7.97 3.27 -16.08
C ALA A 182 -9.45 3.52 -15.75
N ALA A 183 -9.89 4.79 -15.73
CA ALA A 183 -11.29 5.15 -15.49
C ALA A 183 -12.21 4.62 -16.59
N ILE A 184 -11.84 4.81 -17.86
CA ILE A 184 -12.60 4.27 -19.01
C ILE A 184 -12.68 2.76 -18.92
N LYS A 185 -11.56 2.08 -18.68
CA LYS A 185 -11.53 0.63 -18.53
C LYS A 185 -12.39 0.14 -17.37
N ALA A 186 -12.44 0.88 -16.26
CA ALA A 186 -13.30 0.57 -15.13
C ALA A 186 -14.79 0.69 -15.50
N ILE A 187 -15.17 1.70 -16.28
CA ILE A 187 -16.54 1.88 -16.77
C ILE A 187 -16.91 0.75 -17.74
N GLU A 188 -16.03 0.40 -18.69
CA GLU A 188 -16.23 -0.73 -19.61
C GLU A 188 -16.38 -2.06 -18.85
N THR A 189 -15.53 -2.29 -17.84
CA THR A 189 -15.61 -3.51 -17.02
C THR A 189 -16.93 -3.55 -16.25
N SER A 190 -17.38 -2.41 -15.71
CA SER A 190 -18.65 -2.28 -15.01
C SER A 190 -19.85 -2.53 -15.93
N THR A 191 -19.83 -2.02 -17.16
CA THR A 191 -20.92 -2.24 -18.14
C THR A 191 -21.01 -3.69 -18.58
N VAL A 192 -19.87 -4.36 -18.80
CA VAL A 192 -19.82 -5.81 -19.08
C VAL A 192 -20.40 -6.61 -17.92
N GLN A 193 -19.95 -6.35 -16.69
CA GLN A 193 -20.45 -7.04 -15.49
C GLN A 193 -21.95 -6.83 -15.27
N ALA A 194 -22.46 -5.62 -15.52
CA ALA A 194 -23.88 -5.33 -15.45
C ALA A 194 -24.67 -6.13 -16.50
N GLY A 195 -24.13 -6.24 -17.73
CA GLY A 195 -24.70 -7.05 -18.80
C GLY A 195 -24.74 -8.54 -18.47
N GLU A 196 -23.65 -9.08 -17.90
CA GLU A 196 -23.57 -10.48 -17.45
C GLU A 196 -24.58 -10.77 -16.33
N LYS A 197 -24.67 -9.89 -15.33
CA LYS A 197 -25.65 -10.00 -14.24
C LYS A 197 -27.08 -10.02 -14.79
N ARG A 198 -27.39 -9.10 -15.70
CA ARG A 198 -28.71 -9.03 -16.36
C ARG A 198 -29.03 -10.32 -17.10
N ARG A 199 -28.09 -10.83 -17.90
CA ARG A 199 -28.26 -12.09 -18.64
C ARG A 199 -28.48 -13.29 -17.71
N HIS A 200 -27.79 -13.33 -16.56
CA HIS A 200 -28.00 -14.38 -15.56
C HIS A 200 -29.43 -14.34 -14.98
N VAL A 201 -29.96 -13.15 -14.70
CA VAL A 201 -31.35 -12.99 -14.22
C VAL A 201 -32.37 -13.34 -15.30
N GLU A 202 -32.12 -12.96 -16.56
CA GLU A 202 -32.98 -13.35 -17.70
C GLU A 202 -33.09 -14.87 -17.84
N LEU A 203 -31.95 -15.59 -17.81
CA LEU A 203 -31.94 -17.06 -17.88
C LEU A 203 -32.66 -17.69 -16.67
N ALA A 204 -32.48 -17.13 -15.47
CA ALA A 204 -33.18 -17.60 -14.28
C ALA A 204 -34.70 -17.37 -14.36
N LEU A 205 -35.12 -16.26 -14.97
CA LEU A 205 -36.54 -15.98 -15.23
C LEU A 205 -37.13 -16.95 -16.27
N GLU A 206 -36.39 -17.26 -17.33
CA GLU A 206 -36.80 -18.29 -18.32
C GLU A 206 -36.99 -19.66 -17.65
N GLN A 207 -36.03 -20.07 -16.81
CA GLN A 207 -36.12 -21.31 -16.04
C GLN A 207 -37.35 -21.31 -15.10
N ALA A 208 -37.56 -20.24 -14.34
CA ALA A 208 -38.72 -20.12 -13.46
C ALA A 208 -40.05 -20.18 -14.22
N ARG A 209 -40.13 -19.56 -15.40
CA ARG A 209 -41.31 -19.62 -16.28
C ARG A 209 -41.56 -21.04 -16.79
N TYR A 210 -40.50 -21.76 -17.15
CA TYR A 210 -40.61 -23.16 -17.54
C TYR A 210 -41.12 -24.03 -16.39
N GLU A 211 -40.57 -23.87 -15.19
CA GLU A 211 -40.99 -24.62 -13.99
C GLU A 211 -42.45 -24.33 -13.61
N ALA A 212 -42.88 -23.07 -13.66
CA ALA A 212 -44.27 -22.71 -13.43
C ALA A 212 -45.21 -23.34 -14.47
N ALA A 213 -44.82 -23.34 -15.75
CA ALA A 213 -45.60 -23.99 -16.80
C ALA A 213 -45.64 -25.52 -16.63
N HIS A 214 -44.55 -26.13 -16.17
CA HIS A 214 -44.49 -27.55 -15.87
C HIS A 214 -45.38 -27.94 -14.67
N ALA A 215 -45.28 -27.20 -13.56
CA ALA A 215 -46.10 -27.41 -12.37
C ALA A 215 -47.60 -27.26 -12.69
N ARG A 216 -47.96 -26.27 -13.52
CA ARG A 216 -49.32 -26.13 -14.03
C ARG A 216 -49.80 -27.36 -14.78
N ARG A 217 -49.00 -27.89 -15.72
CA ARG A 217 -49.37 -29.12 -16.46
C ARG A 217 -49.56 -30.33 -15.53
N GLN A 218 -48.77 -30.43 -14.46
CA GLN A 218 -48.93 -31.50 -13.47
C GLN A 218 -50.24 -31.34 -12.68
N TYR A 219 -50.56 -30.11 -12.26
CA TYR A 219 -51.82 -29.81 -11.59
C TYR A 219 -53.03 -30.09 -12.49
N ASP A 220 -52.99 -29.64 -13.75
CA ASP A 220 -54.07 -29.82 -14.73
C ASP A 220 -54.31 -31.32 -15.07
N ALA A 221 -53.32 -32.19 -14.85
CA ALA A 221 -53.40 -33.62 -15.15
C ALA A 221 -53.83 -34.51 -13.95
N VAL A 222 -53.95 -33.94 -12.74
CA VAL A 222 -54.30 -34.73 -11.54
C VAL A 222 -55.80 -35.08 -11.53
N ASP A 223 -56.13 -36.28 -11.08
CA ASP A 223 -57.51 -36.68 -10.85
C ASP A 223 -58.11 -35.88 -9.66
N PRO A 224 -59.28 -35.23 -9.81
CA PRO A 224 -59.96 -34.49 -8.75
C PRO A 224 -60.21 -35.28 -7.46
N ASP A 225 -60.33 -36.61 -7.54
CA ASP A 225 -60.56 -37.46 -6.37
C ASP A 225 -59.30 -37.56 -5.47
N ASN A 226 -58.11 -37.28 -6.01
CA ASN A 226 -56.84 -37.26 -5.28
C ASN A 226 -56.57 -35.90 -4.62
N ARG A 227 -57.49 -35.44 -3.76
CA ARG A 227 -57.49 -34.08 -3.17
C ARG A 227 -56.16 -33.65 -2.51
N LEU A 228 -55.48 -34.57 -1.80
CA LEU A 228 -54.21 -34.25 -1.15
C LEU A 228 -53.09 -33.98 -2.17
N VAL A 229 -53.08 -34.72 -3.28
CA VAL A 229 -52.11 -34.55 -4.36
C VAL A 229 -52.38 -33.26 -5.12
N ALA A 230 -53.66 -32.97 -5.42
CA ALA A 230 -54.07 -31.72 -6.05
C ALA A 230 -53.65 -30.51 -5.21
N GLY A 231 -53.90 -30.52 -3.90
CA GLY A 231 -53.49 -29.43 -3.01
C GLY A 231 -51.97 -29.25 -2.92
N GLU A 232 -51.19 -30.33 -2.97
CA GLU A 232 -49.73 -30.23 -3.01
C GLU A 232 -49.22 -29.66 -4.35
N LEU A 233 -49.77 -30.10 -5.48
CA LEU A 233 -49.42 -29.59 -6.80
C LEU A 233 -49.80 -28.11 -6.96
N GLU A 234 -50.95 -27.70 -6.42
CA GLU A 234 -51.36 -26.30 -6.36
C GLU A 234 -50.35 -25.46 -5.56
N ARG A 235 -49.93 -25.93 -4.37
CA ARG A 235 -48.90 -25.25 -3.57
C ARG A 235 -47.58 -25.10 -4.34
N ARG A 236 -47.13 -26.14 -5.04
CA ARG A 236 -45.91 -26.08 -5.87
C ARG A 236 -46.05 -25.12 -7.04
N TRP A 237 -47.20 -25.12 -7.71
CA TRP A 237 -47.46 -24.18 -8.80
C TRP A 237 -47.48 -22.73 -8.30
N ASN A 238 -48.17 -22.46 -7.18
CA ASN A 238 -48.17 -21.15 -6.54
C ASN A 238 -46.75 -20.69 -6.15
N ALA A 239 -45.93 -21.58 -5.59
CA ALA A 239 -44.53 -21.28 -5.27
C ALA A 239 -43.71 -20.94 -6.54
N ALA A 240 -43.91 -21.67 -7.64
CA ALA A 240 -43.24 -21.40 -8.91
C ALA A 240 -43.69 -20.06 -9.52
N LEU A 241 -44.96 -19.67 -9.39
CA LEU A 241 -45.45 -18.35 -9.82
C LEU A 241 -44.83 -17.21 -9.01
N VAL A 242 -44.66 -17.38 -7.69
CA VAL A 242 -43.93 -16.41 -6.84
C VAL A 242 -42.49 -16.28 -7.31
N ALA A 243 -41.79 -17.38 -7.58
CA ALA A 243 -40.42 -17.36 -8.08
C ALA A 243 -40.31 -16.61 -9.44
N VAL A 244 -41.27 -16.81 -10.36
CA VAL A 244 -41.33 -16.02 -11.62
C VAL A 244 -41.46 -14.54 -11.32
N ARG A 245 -42.32 -14.15 -10.38
CA ARG A 245 -42.53 -12.74 -10.02
C ARG A 245 -41.26 -12.13 -9.44
N GLU A 246 -40.59 -12.82 -8.52
CA GLU A 246 -39.33 -12.36 -7.92
C GLU A 246 -38.25 -12.12 -8.96
N ARG A 247 -38.06 -13.03 -9.93
CA ARG A 247 -37.07 -12.87 -11.01
C ARG A 247 -37.43 -11.73 -11.97
N GLN A 248 -38.72 -11.52 -12.23
CA GLN A 248 -39.17 -10.39 -13.03
C GLN A 248 -38.88 -9.07 -12.31
N ASP A 249 -39.21 -8.98 -11.02
CA ASP A 249 -38.95 -7.77 -10.21
C ASP A 249 -37.45 -7.47 -10.10
N GLU A 250 -36.61 -8.50 -10.01
CA GLU A 250 -35.14 -8.38 -10.05
C GLU A 250 -34.65 -7.83 -11.40
N LEU A 251 -35.16 -8.36 -12.52
CA LEU A 251 -34.82 -7.87 -13.87
C LEU A 251 -35.25 -6.42 -14.06
N ASP A 252 -36.48 -6.07 -13.67
CA ASP A 252 -37.01 -4.71 -13.76
C ASP A 252 -36.19 -3.73 -12.90
N ALA A 253 -35.70 -4.18 -11.73
CA ALA A 253 -34.81 -3.38 -10.90
C ALA A 253 -33.44 -3.14 -11.55
N LEU A 254 -32.88 -4.15 -12.24
CA LEU A 254 -31.64 -3.98 -13.00
C LEU A 254 -31.81 -3.02 -14.17
N ASP A 255 -32.93 -3.09 -14.88
CA ASP A 255 -33.22 -2.19 -16.00
C ASP A 255 -33.42 -0.73 -15.52
N ARG A 256 -34.04 -0.52 -14.34
CA ARG A 256 -34.15 0.82 -13.73
C ARG A 256 -32.80 1.42 -13.33
N HIS A 257 -31.82 0.59 -12.96
CA HIS A 257 -30.49 1.02 -12.52
C HIS A 257 -29.42 0.85 -13.60
N LYS A 258 -29.83 0.67 -14.86
CA LYS A 258 -28.92 0.50 -15.97
C LYS A 258 -28.05 1.75 -16.13
N PRO A 259 -26.72 1.66 -15.93
CA PRO A 259 -25.84 2.77 -16.26
C PRO A 259 -25.87 2.99 -17.77
N GLU A 260 -25.96 4.25 -18.20
CA GLU A 260 -25.78 4.60 -19.61
C GLU A 260 -24.36 4.20 -20.03
N ALA A 261 -24.27 3.45 -21.13
CA ALA A 261 -22.98 3.09 -21.69
C ALA A 261 -22.34 4.36 -22.28
N LEU A 262 -21.07 4.58 -21.99
CA LEU A 262 -20.31 5.66 -22.64
C LEU A 262 -20.29 5.45 -24.15
N GLY A 263 -20.70 6.47 -24.89
CA GLY A 263 -20.55 6.49 -26.34
C GLY A 263 -19.08 6.61 -26.77
N GLU A 264 -18.76 6.18 -28.00
CA GLU A 264 -17.41 6.30 -28.55
C GLU A 264 -16.95 7.77 -28.71
N GLU A 265 -17.91 8.67 -28.93
CA GLU A 265 -17.68 10.12 -28.96
C GLU A 265 -17.29 10.64 -27.57
N GLU A 266 -18.04 10.25 -26.53
CA GLU A 266 -17.78 10.62 -25.13
C GLU A 266 -16.45 10.05 -24.64
N ARG A 267 -16.12 8.82 -25.04
CA ARG A 267 -14.82 8.20 -24.78
C ARG A 267 -13.68 9.01 -25.38
N ARG A 268 -13.78 9.38 -26.65
CA ARG A 268 -12.78 10.23 -27.32
C ARG A 268 -12.69 11.61 -26.65
N SER A 269 -13.82 12.20 -26.26
CA SER A 269 -13.84 13.46 -25.51
C SER A 269 -13.18 13.35 -24.14
N LEU A 270 -13.40 12.26 -23.39
CA LEU A 270 -12.76 12.02 -22.10
C LEU A 270 -11.26 11.77 -22.22
N LEU A 271 -10.81 11.06 -23.26
CA LEU A 271 -9.38 10.88 -23.54
C LEU A 271 -8.70 12.16 -24.02
N ALA A 272 -9.44 13.01 -24.74
CA ALA A 272 -8.97 14.34 -25.17
C ALA A 272 -9.10 15.41 -24.07
N TRP A 273 -9.82 15.11 -22.99
CA TRP A 273 -10.04 16.05 -21.90
C TRP A 273 -8.76 16.22 -21.08
N ALA A 274 -8.07 17.35 -21.29
CA ALA A 274 -7.00 17.80 -20.41
C ALA A 274 -7.61 18.63 -19.26
N PRO A 275 -7.47 18.23 -17.98
CA PRO A 275 -7.84 19.10 -16.89
C PRO A 275 -6.79 20.21 -16.81
N ILE A 276 -7.27 21.40 -17.13
CA ILE A 276 -6.71 22.68 -16.72
C ILE A 276 -6.62 22.67 -15.18
N SER A 277 -5.40 22.65 -14.66
CA SER A 277 -4.87 23.45 -13.54
C SER A 277 -5.65 23.66 -12.23
N ASN A 278 -6.79 23.00 -11.96
CA ASN A 278 -7.67 23.36 -10.82
C ASN A 278 -8.08 22.18 -9.93
N TRP A 279 -7.12 21.31 -9.58
CA TRP A 279 -7.29 20.27 -8.55
C TRP A 279 -7.30 20.79 -7.10
N HIS A 280 -7.30 22.11 -6.87
CA HIS A 280 -7.23 22.72 -5.53
C HIS A 280 -8.44 22.46 -4.61
N GLY A 281 -9.47 21.73 -5.05
CA GLY A 281 -10.72 21.55 -4.31
C GLY A 281 -10.94 20.22 -3.60
N ILE A 282 -10.08 19.20 -3.77
CA ILE A 282 -10.33 17.84 -3.25
C ILE A 282 -9.24 17.41 -2.26
N MET A 283 -9.00 18.24 -1.24
CA MET A 283 -8.37 17.76 -0.01
C MET A 283 -9.44 17.81 1.08
N PRO A 284 -9.77 16.68 1.74
CA PRO A 284 -10.66 16.72 2.89
C PRO A 284 -10.06 17.64 3.95
N THR A 285 -10.84 18.61 4.39
CA THR A 285 -10.49 19.47 5.52
C THR A 285 -10.17 18.58 6.72
N PRO A 286 -8.98 18.70 7.34
CA PRO A 286 -8.67 17.92 8.53
C PRO A 286 -9.66 18.29 9.64
N PRO A 287 -10.19 17.31 10.40
CA PRO A 287 -11.10 17.60 11.49
C PRO A 287 -10.42 18.51 12.52
N PRO A 288 -11.17 19.43 13.16
CA PRO A 288 -10.59 20.34 14.14
C PRO A 288 -9.94 19.55 15.29
N PRO A 289 -8.83 20.06 15.86
CA PRO A 289 -8.16 19.39 16.97
C PRO A 289 -9.15 19.23 18.14
N ARG A 290 -9.28 17.99 18.63
CA ARG A 290 -10.04 17.72 19.86
C ARG A 290 -9.43 18.55 20.98
N ALA A 291 -10.24 19.43 21.57
CA ALA A 291 -9.87 20.18 22.76
C ALA A 291 -9.48 19.18 23.86
N SER A 292 -8.19 19.08 24.18
CA SER A 292 -7.74 18.47 25.41
C SER A 292 -8.12 19.42 26.54
N GLY A 293 -9.30 19.20 27.11
CA GLY A 293 -9.70 19.80 28.36
C GLY A 293 -8.71 19.39 29.45
N SER A 294 -7.90 20.35 29.90
CA SER A 294 -7.16 20.25 31.14
C SER A 294 -8.15 20.47 32.29
N SER A 295 -8.62 19.38 32.88
CA SER A 295 -9.16 19.39 34.24
C SER A 295 -8.20 18.61 35.13
N VAL A 296 -7.33 19.37 35.78
CA VAL A 296 -6.54 18.96 36.95
C VAL A 296 -7.50 18.86 38.15
N PRO A 297 -7.28 17.91 39.05
CA PRO A 297 -6.93 18.32 40.42
C PRO A 297 -5.52 17.92 40.83
#